data_AF-X1IRE4-F1
#
_entry.id   AF-X1IRE4-F1
#
_cell.length_a   1.000
_cell.length_b   1.000
_cell.length_c   1.000
_cell.angle_alpha   90.00
_cell.angle_beta   90.00
_cell.angle_gamma   90.00
#
_symmetry.space_group_name_H-M   'P 1'
#
loop_
_entity.id
_entity.type
_entity.pdbx_description
1 polymer ?
#
loop_
_entity_poly.entity_id
_entity_poly.type
_entity_poly.pdbx_seq_one_letter_code
_entity_poly.pdbx_strand_id
1 'polypeptide(L)'
;MQEAKEKYQILTGGIEWHLVGHLQTNKVKYAIEIFDFIHSVDSIKLAKEIDRRSLQFGKITNVLVEVNVSGEETKYGVKPEEVETFLKEISEFSRIRVRGLMTIAPIVKYKEEARPYFKKLRELSEKISNKNIKNVKMDYLSM
;
A
#
# COMPACT_ATOMS: atom_id res chain seq x y z
N MET A 1 8.76 7.37 11.01
CA MET A 1 9.83 8.01 10.20
C MET A 1 11.14 8.21 10.97
N GLN A 2 11.13 8.89 12.13
CA GLN A 2 12.36 9.11 12.90
C GLN A 2 13.03 7.81 13.37
N GLU A 3 12.26 6.93 14.02
CA GLU A 3 12.75 5.62 14.47
C GLU A 3 13.32 4.75 13.33
N ALA A 4 12.64 4.74 12.17
CA ALA A 4 13.10 3.99 11.00
C ALA A 4 14.44 4.51 10.48
N LYS A 5 14.66 5.82 10.51
CA LYS A 5 15.93 6.43 10.08
C LYS A 5 17.10 6.02 10.97
N GLU A 6 16.89 6.01 12.29
CA GLU A 6 17.91 5.59 13.26
C GLU A 6 18.30 4.13 13.04
N LYS A 7 17.32 3.24 12.85
CA LYS A 7 17.57 1.82 12.57
C LYS A 7 18.22 1.59 11.20
N TYR A 8 17.79 2.31 10.17
CA TYR A 8 18.36 2.23 8.82
C TYR A 8 19.85 2.58 8.77
N GLN A 9 20.31 3.48 9.64
CA GLN A 9 21.72 3.88 9.70
C GLN A 9 22.64 2.82 10.33
N ILE A 10 22.10 1.94 11.19
CA ILE A 10 22.89 0.97 11.96
C ILE A 10 22.72 -0.47 11.47
N LEU A 11 21.63 -0.77 10.76
CA LEU A 11 21.35 -2.10 10.23
C LEU A 11 21.91 -2.22 8.81
N THR A 12 22.91 -3.09 8.64
CA THR A 12 23.52 -3.40 7.35
C THR A 12 23.14 -4.80 6.88
N GLY A 13 22.85 -4.98 5.60
CA GLY A 13 22.52 -6.28 5.00
C GLY A 13 21.38 -6.17 3.98
N GLY A 14 21.05 -7.27 3.31
CA GLY A 14 19.95 -7.36 2.33
C GLY A 14 18.56 -7.34 2.99
N ILE A 15 18.25 -6.26 3.70
CA ILE A 15 16.98 -6.04 4.40
C ILE A 15 16.03 -5.29 3.46
N GLU A 16 14.81 -5.81 3.29
CA GLU A 16 13.72 -5.08 2.64
C GLU A 16 12.93 -4.30 3.69
N TRP A 17 12.81 -2.98 3.50
CA TRP A 17 12.14 -2.11 4.45
C TRP A 17 10.69 -1.84 4.05
N HIS A 18 9.75 -2.17 4.93
CA HIS A 18 8.32 -1.98 4.72
C HIS A 18 7.75 -0.87 5.61
N LEU A 19 7.00 0.05 5.01
CA LEU A 19 6.21 1.05 5.71
C LEU A 19 4.75 0.59 5.77
N VAL A 20 4.28 0.24 6.98
CA VAL A 20 2.90 -0.26 7.21
C VAL A 20 1.95 0.84 7.70
N GLY A 21 2.47 1.92 8.29
CA GLY A 21 1.67 3.03 8.80
C GLY A 21 1.34 4.10 7.75
N HIS A 22 0.30 4.89 8.02
CA HIS A 22 -0.16 5.98 7.14
C HIS A 22 0.98 6.92 6.72
N LEU A 23 1.04 7.21 5.42
CA LEU A 23 2.07 8.06 4.82
C LEU A 23 1.48 9.39 4.35
N GLN A 24 1.79 10.46 5.07
CA GLN A 24 1.47 11.82 4.64
C GLN A 24 2.27 12.19 3.39
N THR A 25 1.62 12.83 2.40
CA THR A 25 2.24 13.20 1.12
C THR A 25 3.53 14.01 1.26
N ASN A 26 3.62 14.92 2.25
CA ASN A 26 4.81 15.73 2.51
C ASN A 26 6.00 14.93 3.09
N LYS A 27 5.78 13.70 3.55
CA LYS A 27 6.82 12.80 4.08
C LYS A 27 7.32 11.79 3.06
N VAL A 28 6.71 11.71 1.87
CA VAL A 28 7.08 10.74 0.83
C VAL A 28 8.55 10.82 0.46
N LYS A 29 9.13 12.01 0.35
CA LYS A 29 10.58 12.17 0.07
C LYS A 29 11.44 11.33 1.02
N TYR A 30 11.18 11.42 2.32
CA TYR A 30 11.92 10.70 3.35
C TYR A 30 11.59 9.19 3.33
N ALA A 31 10.36 8.83 2.97
CA ALA A 31 9.97 7.43 2.89
C ALA A 31 10.70 6.72 1.73
N ILE A 32 10.82 7.37 0.58
CA ILE A 32 11.54 6.88 -0.59
C ILE A 32 13.05 6.72 -0.32
N GLU A 33 13.63 7.44 0.64
CA GLU A 33 15.04 7.24 1.01
C GLU A 33 15.28 5.95 1.80
N ILE A 34 14.25 5.42 2.49
CA ILE A 34 14.41 4.37 3.50
C ILE A 34 13.69 3.08 3.11
N PHE A 35 12.46 3.17 2.59
CA PHE A 35 11.57 2.03 2.41
C PHE A 35 11.51 1.56 0.97
N ASP A 36 11.54 0.24 0.79
CA ASP A 36 11.39 -0.44 -0.49
C ASP A 36 9.91 -0.71 -0.81
N PHE A 37 9.10 -0.83 0.25
CA PHE A 37 7.69 -1.21 0.19
C PHE A 37 6.83 -0.24 1.02
N ILE A 38 5.73 0.26 0.45
CA ILE A 38 4.74 1.11 1.14
C ILE A 38 3.38 0.44 1.10
N HIS A 39 2.79 0.13 2.26
CA HIS A 39 1.52 -0.60 2.31
C HIS A 39 0.28 0.29 2.32
N SER A 40 0.43 1.57 2.68
CA SER A 40 -0.67 2.47 3.02
C SER A 40 -1.04 3.42 1.86
N VAL A 41 -1.03 2.96 0.61
CA VAL A 41 -1.40 3.83 -0.52
C VAL A 41 -2.92 3.90 -0.64
N ASP A 42 -3.50 5.05 -0.30
CA ASP A 42 -4.95 5.27 -0.18
C ASP A 42 -5.52 6.29 -1.17
N SER A 43 -4.67 6.99 -1.92
CA SER A 43 -5.09 8.10 -2.77
C SER A 43 -4.17 8.29 -3.99
N ILE A 44 -4.76 8.77 -5.09
CA ILE A 44 -4.02 9.08 -6.33
C ILE A 44 -2.95 10.13 -6.07
N LYS A 45 -3.25 11.12 -5.21
CA LYS A 45 -2.31 12.17 -4.83
C LYS A 45 -1.07 11.58 -4.16
N LEU A 46 -1.24 10.62 -3.25
CA LEU A 46 -0.13 9.93 -2.59
C LEU A 46 0.67 9.09 -3.59
N ALA A 47 -0.02 8.28 -4.41
CA ALA A 47 0.62 7.47 -5.44
C ALA A 47 1.42 8.33 -6.44
N LYS A 48 0.88 9.46 -6.90
CA LYS A 48 1.58 10.38 -7.80
C LYS A 48 2.84 10.98 -7.18
N GLU A 49 2.81 11.34 -5.89
CA GLU A 49 4.00 11.84 -5.20
C GLU A 49 5.04 10.73 -5.00
N ILE A 50 4.61 9.50 -4.70
CA ILE A 50 5.49 8.32 -4.61
C ILE A 50 6.18 8.08 -5.96
N ASP A 51 5.46 8.10 -7.07
CA ASP A 51 6.01 7.92 -8.42
C ASP A 51 7.05 9.01 -8.72
N ARG A 52 6.69 10.28 -8.50
CA ARG A 52 7.56 11.43 -8.74
C ARG A 52 8.85 11.36 -7.93
N ARG A 53 8.77 11.00 -6.65
CA ARG A 53 9.95 10.86 -5.79
C ARG A 53 10.77 9.64 -6.15
N SER A 54 10.13 8.51 -6.44
CA SER A 54 10.83 7.30 -6.89
C SER A 54 11.63 7.55 -8.16
N LEU A 55 11.08 8.37 -9.09
CA LEU A 55 11.80 8.83 -10.28
C LEU A 55 13.04 9.65 -9.94
N GLN A 56 12.92 10.61 -9.00
CA GLN A 56 14.06 11.45 -8.56
C GLN A 56 15.18 10.65 -7.91
N PHE A 57 14.84 9.59 -7.18
CA PHE A 57 15.80 8.69 -6.53
C PHE A 57 16.26 7.53 -7.43
N GLY A 58 15.78 7.46 -8.68
CA GLY A 58 16.16 6.41 -9.62
C GLY A 58 15.67 5.01 -9.25
N LYS A 59 14.65 4.90 -8.38
CA LYS A 59 14.15 3.63 -7.85
C LYS A 59 12.74 3.30 -8.34
N ILE A 60 12.35 2.04 -8.18
CA ILE A 60 10.97 1.58 -8.31
C ILE A 60 10.49 1.23 -6.91
N THR A 61 9.33 1.73 -6.52
CA THR A 61 8.75 1.48 -5.20
C THR A 61 7.63 0.46 -5.30
N ASN A 62 7.72 -0.60 -4.50
CA ASN A 62 6.63 -1.55 -4.36
C ASN A 62 5.55 -0.94 -3.46
N VAL A 63 4.27 -1.10 -3.84
CA VAL A 63 3.16 -0.59 -3.04
C VAL A 63 2.06 -1.63 -2.85
N LEU A 64 1.37 -1.56 -1.72
CA LEU A 64 0.03 -2.11 -1.55
C LEU A 64 -0.97 -0.97 -1.53
N VAL A 65 -2.18 -1.24 -2.02
CA VAL A 65 -3.30 -0.30 -1.90
C VAL A 65 -4.05 -0.60 -0.61
N GLU A 66 -4.17 0.40 0.25
CA GLU A 66 -4.98 0.33 1.46
C GLU A 66 -6.47 0.41 1.08
N VAL A 67 -7.25 -0.59 1.48
CA VAL A 67 -8.66 -0.72 1.15
C VAL A 67 -9.47 -0.63 2.43
N ASN A 68 -10.45 0.27 2.44
CA ASN A 68 -11.39 0.40 3.55
C ASN A 68 -12.52 -0.62 3.42
N VAL A 69 -12.24 -1.88 3.77
CA VAL A 69 -13.24 -2.96 3.76
C VAL A 69 -14.28 -2.85 4.89
N SER A 70 -14.03 -1.95 5.86
CA SER A 70 -14.93 -1.70 7.00
C SER A 70 -16.11 -0.80 6.64
N GLY A 71 -15.93 0.09 5.67
CA GLY A 71 -16.94 1.08 5.27
C GLY A 71 -17.07 2.28 6.22
N GLU A 72 -16.23 2.37 7.25
CA GLU A 72 -16.22 3.52 8.16
C GLU A 72 -15.61 4.75 7.46
N GLU A 73 -16.36 5.84 7.33
CA GLU A 73 -15.91 7.05 6.62
C GLU A 73 -14.69 7.73 7.27
N THR A 74 -14.45 7.47 8.55
CA THR A 74 -13.33 8.03 9.31
C THR A 74 -12.01 7.30 9.07
N LYS A 75 -12.03 6.16 8.37
CA LYS A 75 -10.83 5.35 8.09
C LYS A 75 -10.27 5.64 6.70
N TYR A 76 -8.95 5.60 6.61
CA TYR A 76 -8.22 5.68 5.36
C TYR A 76 -8.50 4.46 4.47
N GLY A 77 -8.14 4.61 3.20
CA GLY A 77 -8.21 3.55 2.21
C GLY A 77 -9.27 3.77 1.13
N VAL A 78 -9.02 3.16 -0.02
CA VAL A 78 -9.90 3.17 -1.18
C VAL A 78 -11.12 2.29 -0.88
N LYS A 79 -12.31 2.71 -1.31
CA LYS A 79 -13.51 1.88 -1.15
C LYS A 79 -13.39 0.63 -2.03
N PRO A 80 -13.85 -0.55 -1.57
CA PRO A 80 -13.71 -1.80 -2.35
C PRO A 80 -14.20 -1.72 -3.80
N GLU A 81 -15.29 -0.98 -4.04
CA GLU A 81 -15.89 -0.75 -5.35
C GLU A 81 -15.05 0.19 -6.27
N GLU A 82 -14.18 1.02 -5.69
CA GLU A 82 -13.33 1.97 -6.43
C GLU A 82 -11.93 1.41 -6.72
N VAL A 83 -11.54 0.30 -6.07
CA VAL A 83 -10.18 -0.27 -6.17
C VAL A 83 -9.78 -0.59 -7.60
N GLU A 84 -10.65 -1.17 -8.43
CA GLU A 84 -10.29 -1.48 -9.82
C GLU A 84 -9.96 -0.21 -10.63
N THR A 85 -10.78 0.83 -10.49
CA THR A 85 -10.57 2.13 -11.15
C THR A 85 -9.29 2.79 -10.65
N PHE A 86 -9.08 2.79 -9.35
CA PHE A 86 -7.87 3.31 -8.71
C PHE A 86 -6.61 2.61 -9.24
N LEU A 87 -6.63 1.28 -9.31
CA LEU A 87 -5.52 0.48 -9.81
C LEU A 87 -5.22 0.73 -11.28
N LYS A 88 -6.25 0.89 -12.12
CA LYS A 88 -6.08 1.28 -13.52
C LYS A 88 -5.38 2.63 -13.65
N GLU A 89 -5.73 3.61 -12.81
CA GLU A 89 -5.09 4.92 -12.85
C GLU A 89 -3.62 4.85 -12.43
N ILE A 90 -3.32 4.24 -11.29
CA ILE A 90 -1.93 4.17 -10.80
C ILE A 90 -1.06 3.19 -11.59
N SER A 91 -1.65 2.31 -12.41
CA SER A 91 -0.91 1.39 -13.28
C SER A 91 -0.07 2.10 -14.34
N GLU A 92 -0.43 3.33 -14.69
CA GLU A 92 0.31 4.14 -15.66
C GLU A 92 1.52 4.84 -15.05
N PHE A 93 1.69 4.78 -13.72
CA PHE A 93 2.87 5.32 -13.06
C PHE A 93 4.10 4.43 -13.32
N SER A 94 5.19 5.08 -13.74
CA SER A 94 6.37 4.39 -14.28
C SER A 94 7.32 3.85 -13.21
N ARG A 95 7.22 4.35 -11.98
CA ARG A 95 8.11 4.06 -10.85
C ARG A 95 7.38 3.42 -9.68
N ILE A 96 6.14 3.00 -9.88
CA ILE A 96 5.35 2.24 -8.91
C ILE A 96 5.08 0.84 -9.46
N ARG A 97 5.16 -0.15 -8.56
CA ARG A 97 4.66 -1.50 -8.81
C ARG A 97 3.65 -1.84 -7.73
N VAL A 98 2.40 -2.06 -8.12
CA VAL A 98 1.41 -2.55 -7.18
C VAL A 98 1.62 -4.04 -6.99
N ARG A 99 1.76 -4.46 -5.74
CA ARG A 99 2.09 -5.84 -5.37
C ARG A 99 1.02 -6.52 -4.54
N GLY A 100 -0.09 -5.84 -4.24
CA GLY A 100 -1.19 -6.40 -3.49
C GLY A 100 -2.10 -5.37 -2.86
N LEU A 101 -2.89 -5.82 -1.90
CA LEU A 101 -3.82 -5.02 -1.13
C LEU A 101 -3.46 -5.06 0.36
N MET A 102 -3.88 -4.02 1.08
CA MET A 102 -3.73 -3.90 2.51
C MET A 102 -5.07 -3.48 3.12
N THR A 103 -5.35 -3.91 4.36
CA THR A 103 -6.44 -3.35 5.15
C THR A 103 -6.10 -3.35 6.63
N ILE A 104 -6.75 -2.46 7.38
CA ILE A 104 -6.76 -2.48 8.84
C ILE A 104 -8.18 -2.81 9.28
N ALA A 105 -8.38 -4.01 9.80
CA ALA A 105 -9.67 -4.41 10.35
C ALA A 105 -10.03 -3.56 11.60
N PRO A 106 -11.32 -3.33 11.89
CA PRO A 106 -11.74 -2.72 13.13
C PRO A 106 -11.23 -3.47 14.36
N ILE A 107 -11.04 -2.74 15.46
CA ILE A 107 -10.76 -3.36 16.76
C ILE A 107 -12.03 -4.07 17.20
N VAL A 108 -11.97 -5.39 17.32
CA VAL A 108 -13.10 -6.26 17.67
C VAL A 108 -12.82 -7.01 18.97
N LYS A 109 -13.87 -7.43 19.67
CA LYS A 109 -13.75 -8.20 20.91
C LYS A 109 -13.34 -9.65 20.65
N TYR A 110 -13.94 -10.29 19.64
CA TYR A 110 -13.63 -11.66 19.27
C TYR A 110 -13.00 -11.72 17.88
N LYS A 111 -11.96 -12.55 17.72
CA LYS A 111 -11.22 -12.70 16.45
C LYS A 111 -12.12 -13.03 15.25
N GLU A 112 -13.19 -13.78 15.49
CA GLU A 112 -14.16 -14.17 14.46
C GLU A 112 -14.88 -12.97 13.83
N GLU A 113 -15.02 -11.86 14.55
CA GLU A 113 -15.62 -10.63 14.03
C GLU A 113 -14.71 -9.91 13.01
N ALA A 114 -13.39 -10.12 13.07
CA ALA A 114 -12.44 -9.55 12.12
C ALA A 114 -12.37 -10.34 10.79
N ARG A 115 -12.67 -11.64 10.83
CA ARG A 115 -12.51 -12.55 9.68
C ARG A 115 -13.28 -12.11 8.42
N PRO A 116 -14.52 -11.59 8.51
CA PRO A 116 -15.23 -11.13 7.31
C PRO A 116 -14.49 -10.04 6.55
N TYR A 117 -13.77 -9.15 7.24
CA TYR A 117 -13.01 -8.07 6.60
C TYR A 117 -11.81 -8.62 5.82
N PHE A 118 -11.07 -9.56 6.41
CA PHE A 118 -9.94 -10.22 5.74
C PHE A 118 -10.39 -11.10 4.57
N LYS A 119 -11.52 -11.79 4.72
CA LYS A 119 -12.13 -12.57 3.64
C LYS A 119 -12.49 -11.67 2.46
N LYS A 120 -13.13 -10.52 2.71
CA LYS A 120 -13.46 -9.53 1.67
C LYS A 120 -12.22 -9.03 0.94
N LEU A 121 -11.14 -8.72 1.65
CA LEU A 121 -9.89 -8.27 1.02
C LEU A 121 -9.28 -9.35 0.12
N ARG A 122 -9.27 -10.61 0.58
CA ARG A 122 -8.79 -11.75 -0.21
C ARG A 122 -9.62 -11.96 -1.48
N GLU A 123 -10.95 -11.97 -1.35
CA GLU A 123 -11.84 -12.10 -2.51
C GLU A 123 -11.64 -10.96 -3.52
N LEU A 124 -11.43 -9.73 -3.05
CA LEU A 124 -11.11 -8.59 -3.90
C LEU A 124 -9.77 -8.77 -4.62
N SER A 125 -8.73 -9.22 -3.91
CA SER A 125 -7.42 -9.51 -4.49
C SER A 125 -7.48 -10.57 -5.57
N GLU A 126 -8.22 -11.66 -5.34
CA GLU A 126 -8.43 -12.72 -6.34
C GLU A 126 -9.17 -12.19 -7.58
N LYS A 127 -10.21 -11.36 -7.39
CA LYS A 127 -10.93 -10.70 -8.49
C LYS A 127 -10.01 -9.83 -9.33
N ILE A 128 -9.16 -9.02 -8.70
CA ILE A 128 -8.23 -8.14 -9.42
C ILE A 128 -7.12 -8.93 -10.13
N SER A 129 -6.62 -10.01 -9.51
CA SER A 129 -5.58 -10.84 -10.13
C SER A 129 -5.98 -11.34 -11.52
N ASN A 130 -7.29 -11.59 -11.75
CA ASN A 130 -7.82 -12.05 -13.04
C ASN A 130 -7.97 -10.94 -14.09
N LYS A 131 -7.74 -9.66 -13.74
CA LYS A 131 -7.93 -8.51 -14.64
C LYS A 131 -6.70 -8.17 -15.48
N ASN A 132 -5.54 -8.73 -15.17
CA ASN A 132 -4.27 -8.50 -15.88
C ASN A 132 -3.95 -7.00 -16.09
N ILE A 133 -4.13 -6.19 -15.04
CA ILE A 133 -3.79 -4.76 -15.08
C ILE A 133 -2.25 -4.62 -15.13
N LYS A 134 -1.75 -3.77 -16.03
CA LYS A 134 -0.33 -3.45 -16.18
C LYS A 134 0.26 -3.02 -14.83
N ASN A 135 1.51 -3.38 -14.53
CA ASN A 135 2.21 -3.00 -13.29
C ASN A 135 1.52 -3.38 -11.97
N VAL A 136 0.47 -4.23 -12.03
CA VAL A 136 -0.27 -4.71 -10.87
C VAL A 136 -0.12 -6.23 -10.77
N LYS A 137 0.33 -6.69 -9.61
CA LYS A 137 0.30 -8.09 -9.20
C LYS A 137 -0.32 -8.19 -7.82
N MET A 138 -0.97 -9.32 -7.54
CA MET A 138 -1.63 -9.59 -6.26
C MET A 138 -0.85 -10.66 -5.48
N ASP A 139 0.43 -10.34 -5.20
CA ASP A 139 1.37 -11.26 -4.55
C ASP A 139 1.24 -11.22 -3.02
N TYR A 140 0.78 -10.09 -2.47
CA TYR A 140 0.73 -9.84 -1.03
C TYR A 140 -0.67 -9.39 -0.55
N LEU A 141 -1.00 -9.80 0.67
CA LEU A 141 -2.09 -9.23 1.46
C LEU A 141 -1.54 -8.83 2.82
N SER A 142 -1.73 -7.57 3.20
CA SER A 142 -1.38 -7.05 4.53
C SER A 142 -2.66 -6.84 5.33
N MET A 143 -2.85 -7.61 6.40
CA MET A 143 -4.13 -7.76 7.12
C MET A 143 -3.91 -7.91 8.62
#